data_AF-A0A0B7JWH5-F1
#
_entry.id   AF-A0A0B7JWH5-F1
#
_cell.length_a   1.000
_cell.length_b   1.000
_cell.length_c   1.000
_cell.angle_alpha   90.00
_cell.angle_beta   90.00
_cell.angle_gamma   90.00
#
_symmetry.space_group_name_H-M   'P 1'
#
loop_
_entity.id
_entity.type
_entity.pdbx_description
1 polymer ?
#
loop_
_entity_poly.entity_id
_entity_poly.type
_entity_poly.pdbx_seq_one_letter_code
_entity_poly.pdbx_strand_id
1 'polypeptide(L)'
;MEVHPPKRILLVVTTGGYTHAAPVLELGKVLADRGHAVEFATLDGQEKWTKGYEFISRVYSLGPGPTEKQMDAHYLRMREWDMSKGLGNSMISKYMFDSFWPMTYHGLTKIMDQGPAARPDMLIGDFFVDAVKDIHVQYHVPIAMVWPQMPMLMMPCSYIPGQPGFQLDGTLTSENASMRLRFKNEWVIVRALPHILKFFSWTRRMRRAEGVSYDLPTPSKPDYLLFINSFFGLEIPKDLPPLCEAIGPILSDEYPPLDTVCQNFLSSHSKAMYIALGTHIILSSSDTVKITTGVLRLLEEGLIDGVIWAVGSSGRQDMDMNQTYELQGKTVRFGDLVDGKHSQFYFPFFAPQRAILDHDSVTIYYTHGGGSSANEGLFHGKPMLSMGIFSDQIANTARLVGGGVAESLNKFHFTSEELYTKAKRIIEDKDGLFERNVLRLKRIAHIASRRKHHGADLIEELIYDTELRYQDGKEIRPMHLQTADMRMPLYKARNWDLMAVGAVTIVGATGASFALGKLGWTHSGDFFHYLHSIWRK
;
A
#
# COMPACT_ATOMS: atom_id res chain seq x y z
N MET A 1 -24.16 -7.47 -31.52
CA MET A 1 -23.85 -7.67 -30.09
C MET A 1 -23.52 -6.32 -29.52
N GLU A 2 -23.98 -6.04 -28.30
CA GLU A 2 -23.59 -4.85 -27.55
C GLU A 2 -22.08 -4.90 -27.26
N VAL A 3 -21.36 -3.79 -27.45
CA VAL A 3 -19.90 -3.75 -27.26
C VAL A 3 -19.54 -3.74 -25.77
N HIS A 4 -20.35 -3.04 -24.97
CA HIS A 4 -20.18 -2.90 -23.52
C HIS A 4 -21.42 -3.40 -22.78
N PRO A 5 -21.67 -4.72 -22.77
CA PRO A 5 -22.83 -5.26 -22.07
C PRO A 5 -22.71 -4.97 -20.56
N PRO A 6 -23.81 -4.60 -19.88
CA PRO A 6 -23.84 -4.46 -18.42
C PRO A 6 -23.36 -5.74 -17.72
N LYS A 7 -22.68 -5.56 -16.59
CA LYS A 7 -22.07 -6.63 -15.79
C LYS A 7 -22.40 -6.43 -14.32
N ARG A 8 -22.40 -7.52 -13.55
CA ARG A 8 -22.60 -7.52 -12.11
C ARG A 8 -21.25 -7.61 -11.41
N ILE A 9 -20.89 -6.59 -10.64
CA ILE A 9 -19.57 -6.46 -10.01
C ILE A 9 -19.75 -6.43 -8.50
N LEU A 10 -19.09 -7.36 -7.81
CA LEU A 10 -19.14 -7.45 -6.36
C LEU A 10 -17.87 -6.87 -5.74
N LEU A 11 -18.04 -5.74 -5.05
CA LEU A 11 -16.99 -5.13 -4.24
C LEU A 11 -16.93 -5.86 -2.89
N VAL A 12 -15.74 -6.25 -2.42
CA VAL A 12 -15.60 -7.04 -1.18
C VAL A 12 -14.55 -6.42 -0.24
N VAL A 13 -15.00 -5.95 0.92
CA VAL A 13 -14.14 -5.36 1.96
C VAL A 13 -14.66 -5.80 3.33
N THR A 14 -13.87 -6.59 4.07
CA THR A 14 -14.31 -7.18 5.35
C THR A 14 -13.46 -6.78 6.56
N THR A 15 -12.21 -6.40 6.35
CA THR A 15 -11.27 -6.08 7.43
C THR A 15 -10.55 -4.78 7.14
N GLY A 16 -9.99 -4.17 8.19
CA GLY A 16 -9.48 -2.80 8.14
C GLY A 16 -10.55 -1.75 8.46
N GLY A 17 -10.27 -0.50 8.12
CA GLY A 17 -11.17 0.64 8.31
C GLY A 17 -11.74 1.18 6.99
N TYR A 18 -12.51 2.27 7.07
CA TYR A 18 -13.10 2.93 5.90
C TYR A 18 -12.07 3.33 4.83
N THR A 19 -10.81 3.55 5.20
CA THR A 19 -9.70 3.82 4.27
C THR A 19 -9.42 2.69 3.29
N HIS A 20 -9.87 1.46 3.58
CA HIS A 20 -9.81 0.31 2.68
C HIS A 20 -11.04 0.25 1.76
N ALA A 21 -12.22 0.59 2.31
CA ALA A 21 -13.46 0.60 1.56
C ALA A 21 -13.52 1.73 0.53
N ALA A 22 -13.07 2.93 0.89
CA ALA A 22 -13.15 4.12 0.04
C ALA A 22 -12.56 3.93 -1.38
N PRO A 23 -11.31 3.43 -1.58
CA PRO A 23 -10.78 3.24 -2.93
C PRO A 23 -11.52 2.16 -3.73
N VAL A 24 -12.03 1.10 -3.08
CA VAL A 24 -12.81 0.04 -3.74
C VAL A 24 -14.17 0.58 -4.18
N LEU A 25 -14.84 1.34 -3.31
CA LEU A 25 -16.12 1.99 -3.59
C LEU A 25 -15.98 3.03 -4.71
N GLU A 26 -14.88 3.78 -4.76
CA GLU A 26 -14.65 4.76 -5.83
C GLU A 26 -14.41 4.11 -7.20
N LEU A 27 -13.73 2.96 -7.26
CA LEU A 27 -13.70 2.16 -8.48
C LEU A 27 -15.09 1.67 -8.87
N GLY A 28 -15.87 1.21 -7.88
CA GLY A 28 -17.28 0.85 -8.06
C GLY A 28 -18.11 1.98 -8.66
N LYS A 29 -17.90 3.22 -8.22
CA LYS A 29 -18.60 4.41 -8.74
C LYS A 29 -18.34 4.58 -10.23
N VAL A 30 -17.08 4.53 -10.64
CA VAL A 30 -16.70 4.65 -12.06
C VAL A 30 -17.36 3.56 -12.91
N LEU A 31 -17.43 2.32 -12.40
CA LEU A 31 -18.06 1.20 -13.11
C LEU A 31 -19.59 1.34 -13.16
N ALA A 32 -20.21 1.84 -12.09
CA ALA A 32 -21.64 2.11 -12.07
C ALA A 32 -22.02 3.22 -13.06
N ASP A 33 -21.21 4.28 -13.15
CA ASP A 33 -21.38 5.37 -14.14
C ASP A 33 -21.26 4.86 -15.59
N ARG A 34 -20.56 3.74 -15.80
CA ARG A 34 -20.46 3.03 -17.10
C ARG A 34 -21.60 2.03 -17.36
N GLY A 35 -22.57 1.92 -16.45
CA GLY A 35 -23.77 1.09 -16.62
C GLY A 35 -23.70 -0.31 -16.01
N HIS A 36 -22.66 -0.61 -15.22
CA HIS A 36 -22.58 -1.88 -14.49
C HIS A 36 -23.43 -1.86 -13.21
N ALA A 37 -23.98 -3.02 -12.86
CA ALA A 37 -24.64 -3.22 -11.57
C ALA A 37 -23.58 -3.52 -10.51
N VAL A 38 -23.44 -2.63 -9.53
CA VAL A 38 -22.43 -2.76 -8.48
C VAL A 38 -23.10 -3.14 -7.16
N GLU A 39 -22.51 -4.14 -6.50
CA GLU A 39 -22.95 -4.70 -5.22
C GLU A 39 -21.78 -4.66 -4.23
N PHE A 40 -22.06 -4.67 -2.92
CA PHE A 40 -21.05 -4.58 -1.88
C PHE A 40 -21.20 -5.72 -0.87
N ALA A 41 -20.09 -6.35 -0.47
CA ALA A 41 -20.05 -7.38 0.55
C ALA A 41 -19.06 -7.02 1.67
N THR A 42 -19.53 -7.10 2.91
CA THR A 42 -18.78 -6.66 4.09
C THR A 42 -19.20 -7.44 5.36
N LEU A 43 -18.61 -7.11 6.51
CA LEU A 43 -19.02 -7.69 7.80
C LEU A 43 -20.02 -6.77 8.53
N ASP A 44 -20.74 -7.32 9.51
CA ASP A 44 -21.73 -6.58 10.30
C ASP A 44 -21.14 -5.31 10.92
N GLY A 45 -21.87 -4.20 10.82
CA GLY A 45 -21.50 -2.88 11.34
C GLY A 45 -20.66 -2.02 10.38
N GLN A 46 -20.22 -2.58 9.25
CA GLN A 46 -19.46 -1.91 8.21
C GLN A 46 -20.31 -1.44 7.02
N GLU A 47 -21.61 -1.78 6.98
CA GLU A 47 -22.54 -1.42 5.90
C GLU A 47 -22.66 0.10 5.72
N LYS A 48 -22.46 0.85 6.81
CA LYS A 48 -22.43 2.32 6.83
C LYS A 48 -21.36 2.92 5.91
N TRP A 49 -20.36 2.16 5.47
CA TRP A 49 -19.36 2.61 4.50
C TRP A 49 -19.95 2.91 3.12
N THR A 50 -21.13 2.38 2.81
CA THR A 50 -21.86 2.68 1.56
C THR A 50 -22.57 4.03 1.57
N LYS A 51 -22.56 4.76 2.70
CA LYS A 51 -23.17 6.10 2.78
C LYS A 51 -22.44 7.06 1.81
N GLY A 52 -23.18 7.65 0.87
CA GLY A 52 -22.63 8.47 -0.21
C GLY A 52 -22.27 7.69 -1.49
N TYR A 53 -22.63 6.41 -1.56
CA TYR A 53 -22.47 5.54 -2.73
C TYR A 53 -23.82 4.90 -3.08
N GLU A 54 -24.80 5.72 -3.46
CA GLU A 54 -26.20 5.33 -3.70
C GLU A 54 -26.38 4.38 -4.90
N PHE A 55 -25.37 4.26 -5.76
CA PHE A 55 -25.36 3.30 -6.87
C PHE A 55 -25.21 1.84 -6.42
N ILE A 56 -24.83 1.59 -5.16
CA ILE A 56 -24.70 0.23 -4.61
C ILE A 56 -26.10 -0.40 -4.55
N SER A 57 -26.36 -1.31 -5.47
CA SER A 57 -27.67 -1.94 -5.67
C SER A 57 -28.04 -2.95 -4.58
N ARG A 58 -27.03 -3.53 -3.90
CA ARG A 58 -27.21 -4.50 -2.81
C ARG A 58 -26.01 -4.54 -1.89
N VAL A 59 -26.27 -4.70 -0.59
CA VAL A 59 -25.25 -4.95 0.43
C VAL A 59 -25.42 -6.35 1.02
N TYR A 60 -24.35 -7.14 1.05
CA TYR A 60 -24.28 -8.46 1.65
C TYR A 60 -23.51 -8.39 2.97
N SER A 61 -24.15 -8.81 4.06
CA SER A 61 -23.42 -9.13 5.29
C SER A 61 -22.91 -10.58 5.21
N LEU A 62 -21.60 -10.74 5.40
CA LEU A 62 -20.92 -12.04 5.38
C LEU A 62 -20.74 -12.65 6.79
N GLY A 63 -21.11 -11.91 7.84
CA GLY A 63 -20.99 -12.34 9.23
C GLY A 63 -20.51 -11.23 10.18
N PRO A 64 -20.30 -11.55 11.46
CA PRO A 64 -19.98 -10.55 12.48
C PRO A 64 -18.59 -9.93 12.27
N GLY A 65 -18.54 -8.60 12.33
CA GLY A 65 -17.30 -7.83 12.27
C GLY A 65 -16.43 -7.94 13.54
N PRO A 66 -15.20 -7.39 13.51
CA PRO A 66 -14.37 -7.28 14.70
C PRO A 66 -15.02 -6.42 15.77
N THR A 67 -14.98 -6.90 17.01
CA THR A 67 -15.44 -6.13 18.18
C THR A 67 -14.53 -4.95 18.48
N GLU A 68 -15.05 -3.91 19.12
CA GLU A 68 -14.26 -2.75 19.56
C GLU A 68 -13.06 -3.17 20.42
N LYS A 69 -13.25 -4.11 21.34
CA LYS A 69 -12.18 -4.69 22.17
C LYS A 69 -11.06 -5.35 21.34
N GLN A 70 -11.42 -6.07 20.27
CA GLN A 70 -10.42 -6.67 19.37
C GLN A 70 -9.63 -5.59 18.63
N MET A 71 -10.31 -4.53 18.16
CA MET A 71 -9.69 -3.41 17.48
C MET A 71 -8.77 -2.62 18.42
N ASP A 72 -9.21 -2.26 19.63
CA ASP A 72 -8.38 -1.56 20.61
C ASP A 72 -7.13 -2.39 20.98
N ALA A 73 -7.31 -3.68 21.24
CA ALA A 73 -6.19 -4.58 21.50
C ALA A 73 -5.22 -4.66 20.31
N HIS A 74 -5.73 -4.59 19.08
CA HIS A 74 -4.91 -4.47 17.88
C HIS A 74 -4.08 -3.18 17.89
N TYR A 75 -4.70 -2.02 18.06
CA TYR A 75 -3.99 -0.74 18.00
C TYR A 75 -2.98 -0.56 19.13
N LEU A 76 -3.29 -1.01 20.35
CA LEU A 76 -2.33 -1.02 21.46
C LEU A 76 -1.09 -1.88 21.15
N ARG A 77 -1.27 -3.06 20.56
CA ARG A 77 -0.13 -3.90 20.12
C ARG A 77 0.67 -3.24 19.00
N MET A 78 0.00 -2.65 18.02
CA MET A 78 0.67 -2.02 16.87
C MET A 78 1.41 -0.73 17.25
N ARG A 79 0.92 0.00 18.27
CA ARG A 79 1.62 1.13 18.88
C ARG A 79 3.02 0.74 19.33
N GLU A 80 3.14 -0.37 20.06
CA GLU A 80 4.40 -0.88 20.62
C GLU A 80 5.28 -1.60 19.59
N TRP A 81 4.74 -1.96 18.42
CA TRP A 81 5.45 -2.78 17.44
C TRP A 81 6.63 -2.05 16.79
N ASP A 82 7.83 -2.60 16.93
CA ASP A 82 9.06 -2.12 16.28
C ASP A 82 9.46 -3.06 15.15
N MET A 83 9.32 -2.59 13.91
CA MET A 83 9.66 -3.36 12.71
C MET A 83 11.14 -3.76 12.67
N SER A 84 12.04 -2.96 13.25
CA SER A 84 13.48 -3.29 13.30
C SER A 84 13.77 -4.51 14.19
N LYS A 85 12.85 -4.84 15.11
CA LYS A 85 12.89 -6.01 16.00
C LYS A 85 12.15 -7.22 15.42
N GLY A 86 11.57 -7.12 14.22
CA GLY A 86 10.91 -8.22 13.50
C GLY A 86 9.37 -8.21 13.60
N LEU A 87 8.73 -9.22 13.01
CA LEU A 87 7.26 -9.25 12.84
C LEU A 87 6.49 -9.87 14.02
N GLY A 88 7.18 -10.46 15.00
CA GLY A 88 6.53 -11.30 16.03
C GLY A 88 5.33 -10.66 16.71
N ASN A 89 5.47 -9.40 17.17
CA ASN A 89 4.40 -8.69 17.88
C ASN A 89 3.23 -8.28 16.96
N SER A 90 3.48 -8.03 15.66
CA SER A 90 2.43 -7.71 14.69
C SER A 90 1.68 -8.97 14.22
N MET A 91 2.25 -10.16 14.37
CA MET A 91 1.58 -11.40 13.94
C MET A 91 0.26 -11.67 14.66
N ILE A 92 0.11 -11.29 15.94
CA ILE A 92 -1.16 -11.45 16.67
C ILE A 92 -2.27 -10.66 15.97
N SER A 93 -1.95 -9.46 15.50
CA SER A 93 -2.85 -8.63 14.71
C SER A 93 -3.15 -9.23 13.33
N LYS A 94 -2.15 -9.84 12.68
CA LYS A 94 -2.37 -10.56 11.41
C LYS A 94 -3.30 -11.76 11.60
N TYR A 95 -3.10 -12.58 12.64
CA TYR A 95 -3.98 -13.71 12.95
C TYR A 95 -5.41 -13.26 13.24
N MET A 96 -5.59 -12.11 13.91
CA MET A 96 -6.90 -11.55 14.17
C MET A 96 -7.64 -11.21 12.87
N PHE A 97 -7.03 -10.46 11.95
CA PHE A 97 -7.69 -10.12 10.68
C PHE A 97 -7.94 -11.35 9.81
N ASP A 98 -6.99 -12.27 9.73
CA ASP A 98 -7.17 -13.47 8.92
C ASP A 98 -8.17 -14.46 9.51
N SER A 99 -8.47 -14.37 10.81
CA SER A 99 -9.51 -15.21 11.43
C SER A 99 -10.92 -14.93 10.91
N PHE A 100 -11.12 -13.83 10.17
CA PHE A 100 -12.38 -13.53 9.46
C PHE A 100 -12.46 -14.21 8.09
N TRP A 101 -11.37 -14.85 7.62
CA TRP A 101 -11.37 -15.57 6.34
C TRP A 101 -12.46 -16.64 6.25
N PRO A 102 -12.70 -17.53 7.26
CA PRO A 102 -13.72 -18.58 7.15
C PRO A 102 -15.12 -18.05 6.85
N MET A 103 -15.58 -17.05 7.61
CA MET A 103 -16.91 -16.46 7.39
C MET A 103 -17.00 -15.71 6.07
N THR A 104 -15.94 -14.99 5.69
CA THR A 104 -15.87 -14.30 4.39
C THR A 104 -15.99 -15.32 3.25
N TYR A 105 -15.20 -16.39 3.32
CA TYR A 105 -15.22 -17.48 2.35
C TYR A 105 -16.61 -18.11 2.25
N HIS A 106 -17.21 -18.53 3.37
CA HIS A 106 -18.56 -19.12 3.37
C HIS A 106 -19.63 -18.16 2.86
N GLY A 107 -19.55 -16.88 3.21
CA GLY A 107 -20.47 -15.86 2.72
C GLY A 107 -20.38 -15.67 1.21
N LEU A 108 -19.17 -15.60 0.66
CA LEU A 108 -18.96 -15.50 -0.77
C LEU A 108 -19.38 -16.78 -1.52
N THR A 109 -19.06 -17.97 -0.99
CA THR A 109 -19.51 -19.26 -1.54
C THR A 109 -21.04 -19.32 -1.61
N LYS A 110 -21.76 -18.86 -0.57
CA LYS A 110 -23.24 -18.77 -0.61
C LYS A 110 -23.76 -17.85 -1.71
N ILE A 111 -23.06 -16.77 -2.03
CA ILE A 111 -23.43 -15.89 -3.17
C ILE A 111 -23.20 -16.66 -4.48
N MET A 112 -22.07 -17.35 -4.61
CA MET A 112 -21.75 -18.12 -5.81
C MET A 112 -22.68 -19.31 -6.05
N ASP A 113 -23.19 -19.93 -4.99
CA ASP A 113 -24.04 -21.13 -5.06
C ASP A 113 -25.51 -20.83 -5.39
N GLN A 114 -25.91 -19.54 -5.47
CA GLN A 114 -27.27 -19.14 -5.88
C GLN A 114 -27.57 -19.39 -7.37
N GLY A 115 -26.57 -19.84 -8.14
CA GLY A 115 -26.69 -20.22 -9.55
C GLY A 115 -26.09 -19.19 -10.52
N PRO A 116 -25.91 -19.56 -11.81
CA PRO A 116 -25.17 -18.74 -12.78
C PRO A 116 -25.69 -17.32 -12.97
N ALA A 117 -27.01 -17.12 -12.97
CA ALA A 117 -27.63 -15.79 -13.12
C ALA A 117 -27.40 -14.89 -11.90
N ALA A 118 -27.15 -15.49 -10.73
CA ALA A 118 -26.95 -14.79 -9.45
C ALA A 118 -25.48 -14.43 -9.20
N ARG A 119 -24.52 -15.09 -9.88
CA ARG A 119 -23.08 -14.86 -9.73
C ARG A 119 -22.68 -13.48 -10.25
N PRO A 120 -21.77 -12.77 -9.55
CA PRO A 120 -21.12 -11.61 -10.13
C PRO A 120 -20.16 -12.05 -11.25
N ASP A 121 -20.04 -11.22 -12.27
CA ASP A 121 -19.09 -11.38 -13.38
C ASP A 121 -17.64 -11.12 -12.92
N MET A 122 -17.44 -10.35 -11.84
CA MET A 122 -16.13 -10.03 -11.27
C MET A 122 -16.21 -9.66 -9.79
N LEU A 123 -15.15 -9.96 -9.03
CA LEU A 123 -14.97 -9.46 -7.66
C LEU A 123 -13.84 -8.43 -7.59
N ILE A 124 -14.05 -7.36 -6.84
CA ILE A 124 -13.00 -6.37 -6.52
C ILE A 124 -12.78 -6.41 -5.01
N GLY A 125 -11.68 -7.00 -4.58
CA GLY A 125 -11.35 -7.20 -3.17
C GLY A 125 -10.33 -6.19 -2.64
N ASP A 126 -10.49 -5.75 -1.39
CA ASP A 126 -9.36 -5.16 -0.65
C ASP A 126 -8.27 -6.21 -0.39
N PHE A 127 -7.01 -5.77 -0.27
CA PHE A 127 -5.86 -6.67 -0.11
C PHE A 127 -5.92 -7.60 1.11
N PHE A 128 -6.69 -7.28 2.15
CA PHE A 128 -6.87 -8.20 3.28
C PHE A 128 -7.82 -9.36 2.99
N VAL A 129 -8.64 -9.25 1.93
CA VAL A 129 -9.73 -10.20 1.66
C VAL A 129 -9.24 -11.37 0.82
N ASP A 130 -8.31 -12.18 1.36
CA ASP A 130 -7.73 -13.33 0.63
C ASP A 130 -8.80 -14.36 0.19
N ALA A 131 -9.98 -14.39 0.81
CA ALA A 131 -11.08 -15.25 0.42
C ALA A 131 -11.52 -15.06 -1.04
N VAL A 132 -11.38 -13.86 -1.64
CA VAL A 132 -11.73 -13.66 -3.05
C VAL A 132 -10.81 -14.43 -4.00
N LYS A 133 -9.57 -14.73 -3.58
CA LYS A 133 -8.63 -15.56 -4.35
C LYS A 133 -9.06 -17.02 -4.35
N ASP A 134 -9.64 -17.50 -3.25
CA ASP A 134 -10.22 -18.83 -3.20
C ASP A 134 -11.45 -18.94 -4.10
N ILE A 135 -12.30 -17.91 -4.12
CA ILE A 135 -13.45 -17.82 -5.02
C ILE A 135 -13.02 -17.77 -6.49
N HIS A 136 -11.96 -17.02 -6.79
CA HIS A 136 -11.34 -16.97 -8.13
C HIS A 136 -10.95 -18.38 -8.62
N VAL A 137 -10.25 -19.14 -7.79
CA VAL A 137 -9.78 -20.49 -8.13
C VAL A 137 -10.94 -21.48 -8.27
N GLN A 138 -11.93 -21.45 -7.37
CA GLN A 138 -13.00 -22.45 -7.34
C GLN A 138 -14.09 -22.20 -8.38
N TYR A 139 -14.49 -20.94 -8.55
CA TYR A 139 -15.63 -20.56 -9.38
C TYR A 139 -15.21 -19.98 -10.73
N HIS A 140 -13.91 -19.82 -11.00
CA HIS A 140 -13.36 -19.25 -12.23
C HIS A 140 -13.89 -17.84 -12.53
N VAL A 141 -14.13 -17.05 -11.48
CA VAL A 141 -14.57 -15.64 -11.59
C VAL A 141 -13.32 -14.74 -11.58
N PRO A 142 -13.16 -13.81 -12.54
CA PRO A 142 -12.02 -12.90 -12.54
C PRO A 142 -12.08 -11.97 -11.31
N ILE A 143 -10.90 -11.55 -10.83
CA ILE A 143 -10.79 -10.67 -9.67
C ILE A 143 -9.83 -9.51 -9.91
N ALA A 144 -10.05 -8.42 -9.17
CA ALA A 144 -9.07 -7.37 -8.95
C ALA A 144 -8.82 -7.21 -7.44
N MET A 145 -7.56 -7.01 -7.07
CA MET A 145 -7.15 -6.73 -5.69
C MET A 145 -6.66 -5.28 -5.57
N VAL A 146 -7.22 -4.52 -4.63
CA VAL A 146 -6.81 -3.13 -4.35
C VAL A 146 -5.88 -3.09 -3.15
N TRP A 147 -4.66 -2.62 -3.36
CA TRP A 147 -3.61 -2.51 -2.36
C TRP A 147 -3.31 -1.04 -2.03
N PRO A 148 -3.06 -0.67 -0.76
CA PRO A 148 -2.70 0.69 -0.37
C PRO A 148 -1.26 1.07 -0.74
N GLN A 149 -0.43 0.10 -1.12
CA GLN A 149 0.97 0.26 -1.51
C GLN A 149 1.38 -0.89 -2.43
N MET A 150 2.60 -0.84 -2.98
CA MET A 150 3.19 -1.96 -3.72
C MET A 150 3.03 -3.31 -2.98
N PRO A 151 2.60 -4.39 -3.67
CA PRO A 151 2.31 -5.66 -3.03
C PRO A 151 3.58 -6.32 -2.47
N MET A 152 3.44 -6.92 -1.29
CA MET A 152 4.53 -7.65 -0.64
C MET A 152 4.83 -8.95 -1.39
N LEU A 153 6.11 -9.33 -1.45
CA LEU A 153 6.57 -10.61 -2.04
C LEU A 153 6.26 -10.80 -3.54
N MET A 154 5.83 -9.74 -4.24
CA MET A 154 5.54 -9.75 -5.68
C MET A 154 6.37 -8.71 -6.42
N MET A 155 6.67 -9.00 -7.69
CA MET A 155 7.46 -8.17 -8.61
C MET A 155 8.77 -7.71 -7.95
N PRO A 156 9.67 -8.67 -7.64
CA PRO A 156 10.92 -8.37 -6.99
C PRO A 156 11.80 -7.52 -7.91
N CYS A 157 12.58 -6.64 -7.31
CA CYS A 157 13.45 -5.72 -8.02
C CYS A 157 14.80 -5.64 -7.32
N SER A 158 15.91 -5.84 -8.06
CA SER A 158 17.25 -5.94 -7.48
C SER A 158 17.79 -4.62 -6.90
N TYR A 159 17.30 -3.48 -7.38
CA TYR A 159 17.72 -2.16 -6.94
C TYR A 159 16.84 -1.57 -5.83
N ILE A 160 15.77 -2.24 -5.42
CA ILE A 160 14.95 -1.86 -4.26
C ILE A 160 15.22 -2.87 -3.14
N PRO A 161 16.04 -2.51 -2.12
CA PRO A 161 16.39 -3.46 -1.07
C PRO A 161 15.20 -3.78 -0.16
N GLY A 162 15.14 -5.00 0.36
CA GLY A 162 14.09 -5.45 1.27
C GLY A 162 12.76 -5.76 0.59
N GLN A 163 11.67 -5.62 1.33
CA GLN A 163 10.31 -5.89 0.84
C GLN A 163 9.42 -4.65 0.99
N PRO A 164 8.51 -4.38 0.03
CA PRO A 164 7.50 -3.34 0.16
C PRO A 164 6.79 -3.39 1.52
N GLY A 165 6.68 -2.23 2.19
CA GLY A 165 6.10 -2.12 3.53
C GLY A 165 7.04 -2.47 4.68
N PHE A 166 8.25 -2.97 4.39
CA PHE A 166 9.27 -3.30 5.39
C PHE A 166 10.58 -2.52 5.22
N GLN A 167 10.60 -1.55 4.30
CA GLN A 167 11.79 -0.73 4.08
C GLN A 167 12.09 0.12 5.31
N LEU A 168 13.36 0.16 5.68
CA LEU A 168 13.86 1.02 6.75
C LEU A 168 14.05 2.47 6.25
N ASP A 169 14.02 3.42 7.17
CA ASP A 169 14.26 4.83 6.84
C ASP A 169 15.60 5.03 6.10
N GLY A 170 15.57 5.86 5.06
CA GLY A 170 16.74 6.15 4.22
C GLY A 170 17.12 5.04 3.23
N THR A 171 16.26 4.04 2.99
CA THR A 171 16.58 2.87 2.15
C THR A 171 15.60 2.61 1.00
N LEU A 172 15.14 3.67 0.36
CA LEU A 172 14.21 3.55 -0.77
C LEU A 172 14.83 2.78 -1.95
N THR A 173 16.09 3.08 -2.31
CA THR A 173 16.80 2.41 -3.41
C THR A 173 18.24 2.09 -3.02
N SER A 174 18.82 1.10 -3.72
CA SER A 174 20.24 0.75 -3.58
C SER A 174 21.18 1.82 -4.13
N GLU A 175 20.68 2.81 -4.87
CA GLU A 175 21.47 3.92 -5.43
C GLU A 175 22.11 4.76 -4.32
N ASN A 176 21.32 5.09 -3.29
CA ASN A 176 21.74 5.98 -2.21
C ASN A 176 21.93 5.26 -0.86
N ALA A 177 21.49 4.00 -0.76
CA ALA A 177 21.58 3.22 0.47
C ALA A 177 22.99 2.63 0.68
N SER A 178 23.55 2.85 1.86
CA SER A 178 24.80 2.19 2.26
C SER A 178 24.68 0.66 2.29
N MET A 179 25.80 -0.04 2.12
CA MET A 179 25.84 -1.52 2.23
C MET A 179 25.25 -2.04 3.54
N ARG A 180 25.51 -1.35 4.67
CA ARG A 180 24.94 -1.70 5.98
C ARG A 180 23.41 -1.62 5.98
N LEU A 181 22.86 -0.58 5.36
CA LEU A 181 21.43 -0.36 5.27
C LEU A 181 20.75 -1.38 4.34
N ARG A 182 21.37 -1.67 3.19
CA ARG A 182 20.89 -2.72 2.26
C ARG A 182 20.85 -4.09 2.96
N PHE A 183 21.93 -4.47 3.65
CA PHE A 183 21.98 -5.71 4.42
C PHE A 183 20.92 -5.77 5.53
N LYS A 184 20.73 -4.68 6.28
CA LYS A 184 19.70 -4.62 7.33
C LYS A 184 18.29 -4.86 6.79
N ASN A 185 17.95 -4.30 5.62
CA ASN A 185 16.65 -4.49 4.99
C ASN A 185 16.38 -5.95 4.61
N GLU A 186 17.37 -6.61 3.99
CA GLU A 186 17.24 -8.05 3.68
C GLU A 186 17.11 -8.91 4.95
N TRP A 187 17.80 -8.52 6.02
CA TRP A 187 17.79 -9.25 7.28
C TRP A 187 16.44 -9.22 8.02
N VAL A 188 15.57 -8.23 7.75
CA VAL A 188 14.23 -8.14 8.35
C VAL A 188 13.41 -9.39 8.03
N ILE A 189 13.42 -9.84 6.77
CA ILE A 189 12.66 -11.01 6.34
C ILE A 189 13.26 -12.31 6.89
N VAL A 190 14.58 -12.39 6.97
CA VAL A 190 15.26 -13.55 7.57
C VAL A 190 14.85 -13.72 9.04
N ARG A 191 14.83 -12.63 9.82
CA ARG A 191 14.32 -12.66 11.21
C ARG A 191 12.84 -13.00 11.30
N ALA A 192 12.06 -12.59 10.30
CA ALA A 192 10.63 -12.86 10.23
C ALA A 192 10.30 -14.31 9.83
N LEU A 193 11.25 -15.06 9.27
CA LEU A 193 11.00 -16.37 8.66
C LEU A 193 10.29 -17.37 9.59
N PRO A 194 10.66 -17.54 10.87
CA PRO A 194 9.93 -18.47 11.76
C PRO A 194 8.45 -18.08 11.94
N HIS A 195 8.17 -16.77 12.00
CA HIS A 195 6.81 -16.25 12.11
C HIS A 195 6.03 -16.44 10.81
N ILE A 196 6.67 -16.22 9.66
CA ILE A 196 6.11 -16.44 8.33
C ILE A 196 5.76 -17.92 8.13
N LEU A 197 6.65 -18.84 8.47
CA LEU A 197 6.41 -20.28 8.37
C LEU A 197 5.25 -20.72 9.29
N LYS A 198 5.23 -20.22 10.53
CA LYS A 198 4.12 -20.48 11.47
C LYS A 198 2.80 -19.95 10.91
N PHE A 199 2.81 -18.76 10.34
CA PHE A 199 1.67 -18.12 9.71
C PHE A 199 1.12 -18.95 8.55
N PHE A 200 1.97 -19.34 7.58
CA PHE A 200 1.56 -20.23 6.48
C PHE A 200 1.00 -21.57 6.97
N SER A 201 1.60 -22.15 8.01
CA SER A 201 1.07 -23.39 8.59
C SER A 201 -0.33 -23.19 9.20
N TRP A 202 -0.57 -22.03 9.81
CA TRP A 202 -1.83 -21.69 10.45
C TRP A 202 -2.91 -21.39 9.41
N THR A 203 -2.62 -20.59 8.39
CA THR A 203 -3.58 -20.29 7.31
C THR A 203 -3.96 -21.55 6.54
N ARG A 204 -2.99 -22.43 6.25
CA ARG A 204 -3.26 -23.73 5.61
C ARG A 204 -4.16 -24.61 6.48
N ARG A 205 -3.95 -24.67 7.79
CA ARG A 205 -4.83 -25.42 8.71
C ARG A 205 -6.24 -24.84 8.75
N MET A 206 -6.36 -23.52 8.85
CA MET A 206 -7.64 -22.82 8.82
C MET A 206 -8.41 -23.11 7.52
N ARG A 207 -7.77 -22.95 6.36
CA ARG A 207 -8.38 -23.22 5.04
C ARG A 207 -8.81 -24.69 4.89
N ARG A 208 -7.98 -25.63 5.34
CA ARG A 208 -8.31 -27.07 5.30
C ARG A 208 -9.48 -27.44 6.22
N ALA A 209 -9.63 -26.78 7.37
CA ALA A 209 -10.76 -27.00 8.26
C ALA A 209 -12.10 -26.63 7.59
N GLU A 210 -12.08 -25.67 6.67
CA GLU A 210 -13.24 -25.25 5.87
C GLU A 210 -13.35 -25.98 4.52
N GLY A 211 -12.62 -27.09 4.33
CA GLY A 211 -12.70 -27.93 3.13
C GLY A 211 -11.83 -27.48 1.95
N VAL A 212 -11.01 -26.43 2.10
CA VAL A 212 -10.10 -25.98 1.03
C VAL A 212 -8.80 -26.77 1.07
N SER A 213 -8.63 -27.70 0.12
CA SER A 213 -7.54 -28.68 0.12
C SER A 213 -6.29 -28.25 -0.65
N TYR A 214 -6.36 -27.20 -1.48
CA TYR A 214 -5.25 -26.67 -2.27
C TYR A 214 -4.57 -25.47 -1.60
N ASP A 215 -3.31 -25.21 -1.95
CA ASP A 215 -2.59 -23.98 -1.57
C ASP A 215 -2.82 -22.91 -2.64
N LEU A 216 -3.00 -21.65 -2.22
CA LEU A 216 -2.98 -20.53 -3.16
C LEU A 216 -1.55 -20.35 -3.70
N PRO A 217 -1.37 -20.15 -5.01
CA PRO A 217 -0.05 -19.86 -5.57
C PRO A 217 0.45 -18.52 -5.05
N THR A 218 1.76 -18.42 -4.78
CA THR A 218 2.44 -17.15 -4.46
C THR A 218 3.37 -16.77 -5.62
N PRO A 219 2.82 -16.37 -6.78
CA PRO A 219 3.62 -16.14 -7.96
C PRO A 219 4.47 -14.86 -7.84
N SER A 220 5.57 -14.79 -8.60
CA SER A 220 6.41 -13.59 -8.66
C SER A 220 5.72 -12.40 -9.35
N LYS A 221 4.66 -12.65 -10.12
CA LYS A 221 3.78 -11.66 -10.75
C LYS A 221 2.33 -12.12 -10.59
N PRO A 222 1.35 -11.23 -10.46
CA PRO A 222 -0.03 -11.65 -10.28
C PRO A 222 -0.60 -12.33 -11.55
N ASP A 223 -1.56 -13.21 -11.35
CA ASP A 223 -2.41 -13.85 -12.37
C ASP A 223 -3.84 -13.27 -12.40
N TYR A 224 -4.06 -12.19 -11.66
CA TYR A 224 -5.27 -11.38 -11.58
C TYR A 224 -4.90 -9.89 -11.56
N LEU A 225 -5.88 -9.00 -11.73
CA LEU A 225 -5.61 -7.56 -11.67
C LEU A 225 -5.20 -7.12 -10.27
N LEU A 226 -4.13 -6.32 -10.18
CA LEU A 226 -3.61 -5.79 -8.93
C LEU A 226 -3.47 -4.29 -9.05
N PHE A 227 -4.38 -3.56 -8.39
CA PHE A 227 -4.38 -2.12 -8.36
C PHE A 227 -3.67 -1.60 -7.12
N ILE A 228 -2.74 -0.69 -7.32
CA ILE A 228 -2.04 0.00 -6.24
C ILE A 228 -2.66 1.39 -6.10
N ASN A 229 -3.27 1.66 -4.94
CA ASN A 229 -3.75 2.98 -4.54
C ASN A 229 -2.59 3.89 -4.13
N SER A 230 -1.67 4.09 -5.08
CA SER A 230 -0.56 5.02 -5.04
C SER A 230 -0.12 5.31 -6.48
N PHE A 231 0.92 6.11 -6.66
CA PHE A 231 1.40 6.52 -7.97
C PHE A 231 2.92 6.66 -7.99
N PHE A 232 3.52 6.44 -9.16
CA PHE A 232 4.92 6.77 -9.39
C PHE A 232 5.13 8.28 -9.22
N GLY A 233 5.99 8.62 -8.26
CA GLY A 233 6.08 9.96 -7.68
C GLY A 233 6.13 9.85 -6.15
N LEU A 234 5.21 9.07 -5.58
CA LEU A 234 5.29 8.58 -4.20
C LEU A 234 5.92 7.18 -4.17
N GLU A 235 5.45 6.25 -5.00
CA GLU A 235 6.06 4.93 -5.17
C GLU A 235 7.44 5.02 -5.83
N ILE A 236 8.31 4.09 -5.45
CA ILE A 236 9.62 3.93 -6.09
C ILE A 236 9.39 3.36 -7.51
N PRO A 237 9.90 4.00 -8.57
CA PRO A 237 9.77 3.49 -9.93
C PRO A 237 10.33 2.07 -10.09
N LYS A 238 9.54 1.19 -10.73
CA LYS A 238 9.96 -0.15 -11.13
C LYS A 238 9.10 -0.65 -12.29
N ASP A 239 9.60 -1.67 -13.00
CA ASP A 239 8.83 -2.35 -14.04
C ASP A 239 7.66 -3.13 -13.43
N LEU A 240 6.48 -2.99 -14.02
CA LEU A 240 5.27 -3.72 -13.65
C LEU A 240 4.77 -4.56 -14.83
N PRO A 241 4.24 -5.77 -14.60
CA PRO A 241 3.49 -6.50 -15.61
C PRO A 241 2.13 -5.83 -15.88
N PRO A 242 1.47 -6.06 -17.03
CA PRO A 242 0.19 -5.42 -17.37
C PRO A 242 -0.95 -5.70 -16.38
N LEU A 243 -0.85 -6.79 -15.61
CA LEU A 243 -1.80 -7.12 -14.54
C LEU A 243 -1.60 -6.30 -13.26
N CYS A 244 -0.56 -5.47 -13.14
CA CYS A 244 -0.31 -4.69 -11.95
C CYS A 244 -0.14 -3.20 -12.27
N GLU A 245 -1.05 -2.37 -11.78
CA GLU A 245 -1.13 -0.97 -12.18
C GLU A 245 -1.24 -0.01 -10.99
N ALA A 246 -0.43 1.06 -11.03
CA ALA A 246 -0.46 2.14 -10.06
C ALA A 246 -1.48 3.21 -10.48
N ILE A 247 -2.73 2.96 -10.07
CA ILE A 247 -3.90 3.76 -10.45
C ILE A 247 -4.31 4.80 -9.40
N GLY A 248 -3.55 4.93 -8.31
CA GLY A 248 -3.80 5.93 -7.28
C GLY A 248 -3.33 7.33 -7.66
N PRO A 249 -3.61 8.35 -6.82
CA PRO A 249 -4.44 8.23 -5.63
C PRO A 249 -5.91 8.06 -6.03
N ILE A 250 -6.55 6.99 -5.56
CA ILE A 250 -7.96 6.69 -5.82
C ILE A 250 -8.77 7.51 -4.80
N LEU A 251 -9.24 8.66 -5.26
CA LEU A 251 -9.97 9.63 -4.45
C LEU A 251 -11.30 9.96 -5.13
N SER A 252 -12.35 10.13 -4.33
CA SER A 252 -13.60 10.71 -4.81
C SER A 252 -13.36 12.11 -5.37
N ASP A 253 -14.05 12.48 -6.44
CA ASP A 253 -13.96 13.85 -6.95
C ASP A 253 -14.67 14.86 -6.04
N GLU A 254 -15.63 14.37 -5.24
CA GLU A 254 -16.37 15.14 -4.26
C GLU A 254 -16.03 14.69 -2.83
N TYR A 255 -16.04 15.61 -1.88
CA TYR A 255 -15.84 15.33 -0.47
C TYR A 255 -16.69 16.25 0.39
N PRO A 256 -17.09 15.82 1.60
CA PRO A 256 -17.90 16.65 2.48
C PRO A 256 -17.23 18.00 2.74
N PRO A 257 -17.99 19.11 2.70
CA PRO A 257 -17.43 20.42 3.02
C PRO A 257 -17.03 20.50 4.49
N LEU A 258 -16.31 21.58 4.84
CA LEU A 258 -16.05 21.92 6.24
C LEU A 258 -17.39 22.10 6.97
N ASP A 259 -17.51 21.53 8.17
CA ASP A 259 -18.60 21.91 9.07
C ASP A 259 -18.43 23.36 9.54
N THR A 260 -19.52 23.97 10.03
CA THR A 260 -19.54 25.38 10.44
C THR A 260 -18.47 25.71 11.50
N VAL A 261 -18.17 24.77 12.41
CA VAL A 261 -17.20 25.00 13.48
C VAL A 261 -15.79 25.03 12.90
N CYS A 262 -15.46 24.06 12.05
CA CYS A 262 -14.17 23.96 11.38
C CYS A 262 -13.95 25.10 10.38
N GLN A 263 -14.99 25.49 9.63
CA GLN A 263 -14.96 26.64 8.74
C GLN A 263 -14.66 27.93 9.51
N ASN A 264 -15.38 28.19 10.61
CA ASN A 264 -15.15 29.38 11.42
C ASN A 264 -13.73 29.38 12.01
N PHE A 265 -13.26 28.23 12.50
CA PHE A 265 -11.90 28.08 13.00
C PHE A 265 -10.86 28.39 11.92
N LEU A 266 -10.97 27.80 10.73
CA LEU A 266 -10.01 28.04 9.65
C LEU A 266 -10.10 29.44 9.07
N SER A 267 -11.26 30.09 9.16
CA SER A 267 -11.44 31.49 8.73
C SER A 267 -10.84 32.50 9.72
N SER A 268 -10.68 32.13 11.00
CA SER A 268 -10.05 32.97 12.02
C SER A 268 -8.54 32.79 12.14
N HIS A 269 -7.96 31.90 11.35
CA HIS A 269 -6.54 31.53 11.39
C HIS A 269 -5.94 31.58 9.99
N SER A 270 -4.67 31.92 9.89
CA SER A 270 -3.93 32.07 8.62
C SER A 270 -2.84 31.02 8.44
N LYS A 271 -2.41 30.37 9.53
CA LYS A 271 -1.31 29.40 9.56
C LYS A 271 -1.66 28.26 10.52
N ALA A 272 -2.69 27.51 10.18
CA ALA A 272 -3.14 26.37 10.95
C ALA A 272 -2.28 25.12 10.70
N MET A 273 -1.91 24.42 11.77
CA MET A 273 -1.41 23.05 11.72
C MET A 273 -2.58 22.07 11.81
N TYR A 274 -2.65 21.12 10.87
CA TYR A 274 -3.57 20.00 10.97
C TYR A 274 -2.83 18.74 11.44
N ILE A 275 -3.29 18.12 12.53
CA ILE A 275 -2.74 16.89 13.10
C ILE A 275 -3.78 15.78 12.93
N ALA A 276 -3.45 14.77 12.12
CA ALA A 276 -4.25 13.55 11.99
C ALA A 276 -3.35 12.32 11.90
N LEU A 277 -3.19 11.66 13.04
CA LEU A 277 -2.40 10.45 13.15
C LEU A 277 -3.23 9.18 12.89
N GLY A 278 -4.44 9.31 12.36
CA GLY A 278 -5.34 8.20 12.07
C GLY A 278 -6.37 7.97 13.17
N THR A 279 -7.58 7.58 12.75
CA THR A 279 -8.80 7.53 13.59
C THR A 279 -8.69 6.59 14.79
N HIS A 280 -7.77 5.63 14.75
CA HIS A 280 -7.65 4.57 15.74
C HIS A 280 -6.26 4.46 16.35
N ILE A 281 -5.36 5.41 16.08
CA ILE A 281 -4.04 5.42 16.73
C ILE A 281 -4.20 5.94 18.16
N ILE A 282 -3.76 5.11 19.10
CA ILE A 282 -3.78 5.42 20.53
C ILE A 282 -2.39 5.94 20.88
N LEU A 283 -2.29 7.21 21.28
CA LEU A 283 -1.01 7.77 21.73
C LEU A 283 -0.81 7.53 23.21
N SER A 284 0.44 7.36 23.63
CA SER A 284 0.76 7.37 25.07
C SER A 284 0.61 8.79 25.64
N SER A 285 0.42 8.90 26.96
CA SER A 285 0.43 10.21 27.63
C SER A 285 1.74 10.94 27.37
N SER A 286 2.88 10.22 27.45
CA SER A 286 4.22 10.78 27.20
C SER A 286 4.35 11.37 25.80
N ASP A 287 3.87 10.67 24.76
CA ASP A 287 3.96 11.18 23.39
C ASP A 287 3.00 12.34 23.16
N THR A 288 1.83 12.32 23.80
CA THR A 288 0.90 13.47 23.80
C THR A 288 1.55 14.70 24.43
N VAL A 289 2.29 14.55 25.53
CA VAL A 289 3.07 15.65 26.13
C VAL A 289 4.10 16.19 25.15
N LYS A 290 4.93 15.31 24.55
CA LYS A 290 5.96 15.75 23.59
C LYS A 290 5.37 16.50 22.40
N ILE A 291 4.26 15.98 21.84
CA ILE A 291 3.56 16.60 20.72
C ILE A 291 3.04 17.98 21.11
N THR A 292 2.30 18.05 22.22
CA THR A 292 1.71 19.30 22.71
C THR A 292 2.78 20.34 23.02
N THR A 293 3.86 19.96 23.72
CA THR A 293 4.97 20.88 24.02
C THR A 293 5.64 21.42 22.75
N GLY A 294 5.86 20.58 21.73
CA GLY A 294 6.44 21.04 20.47
C GLY A 294 5.51 21.98 19.70
N VAL A 295 4.21 21.68 19.67
CA VAL A 295 3.17 22.51 19.03
C VAL A 295 2.99 23.86 19.73
N LEU A 296 2.97 23.88 21.06
CA LEU A 296 2.88 25.13 21.83
C LEU A 296 4.05 26.06 21.54
N ARG A 297 5.27 25.52 21.38
CA ARG A 297 6.43 26.33 20.97
C ARG A 297 6.28 26.95 19.58
N LEU A 298 5.66 26.23 18.64
CA LEU A 298 5.36 26.80 17.32
C LEU A 298 4.33 27.94 17.40
N LEU A 299 3.35 27.83 18.30
CA LEU A 299 2.36 28.88 18.58
C LEU A 299 3.00 30.10 19.26
N GLU A 300 3.89 29.89 20.24
CA GLU A 300 4.59 30.96 20.95
C GLU A 300 5.51 31.78 20.04
N GLU A 301 6.15 31.13 19.06
CA GLU A 301 6.97 31.82 18.06
C GLU A 301 6.14 32.45 16.93
N GLY A 302 4.83 32.18 16.87
CA GLY A 302 3.95 32.69 15.80
C GLY A 302 4.21 32.04 14.43
N LEU A 303 4.81 30.85 14.41
CA LEU A 303 4.99 30.05 13.18
C LEU A 303 3.67 29.45 12.72
N ILE A 304 2.80 29.11 13.66
CA ILE A 304 1.40 28.74 13.45
C ILE A 304 0.52 29.58 14.37
N ASP A 305 -0.74 29.77 14.01
CA ASP A 305 -1.71 30.52 14.81
C ASP A 305 -2.90 29.67 15.29
N GLY A 306 -3.10 28.48 14.71
CA GLY A 306 -4.15 27.54 15.10
C GLY A 306 -3.74 26.07 14.92
N VAL A 307 -4.40 25.19 15.66
CA VAL A 307 -4.17 23.74 15.64
C VAL A 307 -5.51 23.02 15.55
N ILE A 308 -5.68 22.21 14.50
CA ILE A 308 -6.74 21.22 14.43
C ILE A 308 -6.13 19.85 14.70
N TRP A 309 -6.54 19.18 15.77
CA TRP A 309 -6.08 17.84 16.09
C TRP A 309 -7.24 16.84 16.06
N ALA A 310 -7.37 16.13 14.95
CA ALA A 310 -8.38 15.10 14.76
C ALA A 310 -7.98 13.82 15.51
N VAL A 311 -8.73 13.48 16.56
CA VAL A 311 -8.50 12.29 17.38
C VAL A 311 -9.83 11.74 17.89
N GLY A 312 -10.12 10.50 17.52
CA GLY A 312 -11.33 9.77 17.91
C GLY A 312 -11.32 9.37 19.39
N SER A 313 -12.44 8.88 19.90
CA SER A 313 -12.62 8.56 21.32
C SER A 313 -11.57 7.58 21.86
N SER A 314 -11.30 6.48 21.16
CA SER A 314 -10.28 5.52 21.58
C SER A 314 -8.86 6.10 21.52
N GLY A 315 -8.58 7.02 20.59
CA GLY A 315 -7.29 7.71 20.50
C GLY A 315 -7.00 8.60 21.71
N ARG A 316 -8.04 9.06 22.41
CA ARG A 316 -7.93 9.92 23.61
C ARG A 316 -7.76 9.14 24.91
N GLN A 317 -7.91 7.81 24.89
CA GLN A 317 -8.06 7.01 26.12
C GLN A 317 -6.87 7.08 27.09
N ASP A 318 -5.66 7.25 26.57
CA ASP A 318 -4.42 7.32 27.36
C ASP A 318 -3.91 8.78 27.51
N MET A 319 -4.65 9.79 27.04
CA MET A 319 -4.24 11.18 27.16
C MET A 319 -4.48 11.69 28.58
N ASP A 320 -3.46 12.25 29.22
CA ASP A 320 -3.59 12.86 30.54
C ASP A 320 -4.25 14.25 30.41
N MET A 321 -5.56 14.30 30.69
CA MET A 321 -6.35 15.53 30.64
C MET A 321 -5.96 16.54 31.74
N ASN A 322 -5.25 16.11 32.79
CA ASN A 322 -4.80 16.97 33.88
C ASN A 322 -3.40 17.54 33.65
N GLN A 323 -2.69 17.09 32.60
CA GLN A 323 -1.40 17.65 32.24
C GLN A 323 -1.53 19.14 31.96
N THR A 324 -0.67 19.94 32.59
CA THR A 324 -0.61 21.39 32.40
C THR A 324 0.59 21.80 31.54
N TYR A 325 0.43 22.93 30.86
CA TYR A 325 1.44 23.58 30.05
C TYR A 325 1.42 25.08 30.30
N GLU A 326 2.54 25.75 30.09
CA GLU A 326 2.58 27.20 30.01
C GLU A 326 2.41 27.61 28.54
N LEU A 327 1.51 28.56 28.29
CA LEU A 327 1.31 29.15 26.97
C LEU A 327 1.07 30.65 27.15
N GLN A 328 1.95 31.48 26.56
CA GLN A 328 1.83 32.94 26.62
C GLN A 328 1.70 33.48 28.07
N GLY A 329 2.42 32.86 29.00
CA GLY A 329 2.42 33.24 30.43
C GLY A 329 1.17 32.83 31.21
N LYS A 330 0.33 31.94 30.66
CA LYS A 330 -0.81 31.35 31.35
C LYS A 330 -0.66 29.83 31.43
N THR A 331 -0.98 29.28 32.58
CA THR A 331 -1.11 27.82 32.74
C THR A 331 -2.40 27.36 32.06
N VAL A 332 -2.26 26.44 31.09
CA VAL A 332 -3.37 25.81 30.37
C VAL A 332 -3.34 24.30 30.61
N ARG A 333 -4.49 23.71 30.94
CA ARG A 333 -4.64 22.27 31.11
C ARG A 333 -5.01 21.62 29.78
N PHE A 334 -4.45 20.45 29.49
CA PHE A 334 -4.71 19.71 28.24
C PHE A 334 -6.21 19.49 28.00
N GLY A 335 -6.95 19.08 29.03
CA GLY A 335 -8.40 18.90 28.95
C GLY A 335 -9.15 20.17 28.50
N ASP A 336 -8.66 21.36 28.85
CA ASP A 336 -9.30 22.61 28.41
C ASP A 336 -9.03 22.92 26.94
N LEU A 337 -7.91 22.45 26.37
CA LEU A 337 -7.66 22.46 24.92
C LEU A 337 -8.61 21.52 24.19
N VAL A 338 -8.77 20.30 24.72
CA VAL A 338 -9.63 19.24 24.17
C VAL A 338 -11.11 19.63 24.23
N ASP A 339 -11.53 20.28 25.31
CA ASP A 339 -12.89 20.80 25.49
C ASP A 339 -13.19 22.06 24.64
N GLY A 340 -12.20 22.59 23.91
CA GLY A 340 -12.38 23.76 23.06
C GLY A 340 -12.46 25.09 23.82
N LYS A 341 -11.92 25.17 25.05
CA LYS A 341 -11.88 26.42 25.85
C LYS A 341 -10.77 27.36 25.42
N HIS A 342 -9.89 26.93 24.51
CA HIS A 342 -8.81 27.72 23.96
C HIS A 342 -9.01 27.93 22.46
N SER A 343 -9.11 29.19 22.02
CA SER A 343 -9.51 29.54 20.64
C SER A 343 -8.54 29.05 19.55
N GLN A 344 -7.27 28.85 19.90
CA GLN A 344 -6.25 28.36 18.96
C GLN A 344 -6.26 26.83 18.77
N PHE A 345 -7.14 26.09 19.47
CA PHE A 345 -7.20 24.63 19.39
C PHE A 345 -8.61 24.15 19.03
N TYR A 346 -8.67 23.17 18.13
CA TYR A 346 -9.89 22.46 17.78
C TYR A 346 -9.63 20.95 17.74
N PHE A 347 -10.39 20.18 18.54
CA PHE A 347 -10.23 18.73 18.68
C PHE A 347 -11.47 17.96 18.20
N PRO A 348 -11.66 17.79 16.88
CA PRO A 348 -12.77 17.01 16.36
C PRO A 348 -12.58 15.50 16.60
N PHE A 349 -13.68 14.78 16.84
CA PHE A 349 -13.68 13.31 16.86
C PHE A 349 -13.59 12.71 15.46
N PHE A 350 -14.17 13.39 14.48
CA PHE A 350 -14.09 13.08 13.06
C PHE A 350 -13.92 14.38 12.31
N ALA A 351 -13.00 14.42 11.34
CA ALA A 351 -12.67 15.61 10.59
C ALA A 351 -12.90 15.38 9.09
N PRO A 352 -13.50 16.33 8.35
CA PRO A 352 -13.55 16.30 6.89
C PRO A 352 -12.14 16.58 6.32
N GLN A 353 -11.24 15.58 6.44
CA GLN A 353 -9.80 15.72 6.24
C GLN A 353 -9.46 16.39 4.91
N ARG A 354 -10.08 15.97 3.80
CA ARG A 354 -9.82 16.57 2.49
C ARG A 354 -10.21 18.03 2.42
N ALA A 355 -11.34 18.43 3.00
CA ALA A 355 -11.75 19.83 3.03
C ALA A 355 -10.81 20.69 3.90
N ILE A 356 -10.29 20.13 5.00
CA ILE A 356 -9.28 20.81 5.82
C ILE A 356 -7.97 20.96 5.04
N LEU A 357 -7.51 19.88 4.40
CA LEU A 357 -6.31 19.89 3.57
C LEU A 357 -6.46 20.78 2.34
N ASP A 358 -7.66 21.05 1.86
CA ASP A 358 -7.89 21.96 0.73
C ASP A 358 -7.84 23.44 1.14
N HIS A 359 -8.00 23.75 2.42
CA HIS A 359 -8.05 25.12 2.90
C HIS A 359 -6.66 25.79 2.91
N ASP A 360 -6.57 27.03 2.44
CA ASP A 360 -5.30 27.75 2.32
C ASP A 360 -4.63 28.03 3.66
N SER A 361 -5.42 28.31 4.71
CA SER A 361 -4.89 28.52 6.06
C SER A 361 -4.15 27.30 6.62
N VAL A 362 -4.37 26.08 6.11
CA VAL A 362 -3.63 24.91 6.57
C VAL A 362 -2.26 24.88 5.91
N THR A 363 -1.20 25.19 6.66
CA THR A 363 0.15 25.34 6.12
C THR A 363 1.03 24.11 6.32
N ILE A 364 0.71 23.26 7.29
CA ILE A 364 1.45 22.04 7.59
C ILE A 364 0.50 20.92 8.03
N TYR A 365 0.76 19.71 7.52
CA TYR A 365 0.01 18.51 7.88
C TYR A 365 0.89 17.54 8.70
N TYR A 366 0.59 17.37 9.99
CA TYR A 366 1.18 16.32 10.79
C TYR A 366 0.37 15.03 10.65
N THR A 367 0.94 14.07 9.92
CA THR A 367 0.31 12.79 9.59
C THR A 367 1.07 11.60 10.14
N HIS A 368 0.37 10.49 10.31
CA HIS A 368 0.97 9.18 10.50
C HIS A 368 1.51 8.56 9.18
N GLY A 369 1.16 9.11 8.01
CA GLY A 369 1.64 8.62 6.73
C GLY A 369 0.94 7.36 6.22
N GLY A 370 -0.25 7.01 6.69
CA GLY A 370 -1.05 5.93 6.09
C GLY A 370 -1.36 6.21 4.61
N GLY A 371 -1.53 5.17 3.79
CA GLY A 371 -1.67 5.30 2.33
C GLY A 371 -2.68 6.37 1.88
N SER A 372 -3.89 6.36 2.44
CA SER A 372 -4.92 7.39 2.15
C SER A 372 -4.48 8.80 2.59
N SER A 373 -3.96 8.95 3.80
CA SER A 373 -3.49 10.25 4.31
C SER A 373 -2.33 10.83 3.50
N ALA A 374 -1.37 9.98 3.10
CA ALA A 374 -0.26 10.40 2.24
C ALA A 374 -0.78 10.87 0.87
N ASN A 375 -1.68 10.11 0.26
CA ASN A 375 -2.31 10.46 -1.00
C ASN A 375 -3.09 11.78 -0.93
N GLU A 376 -3.92 11.98 0.10
CA GLU A 376 -4.69 13.21 0.29
C GLU A 376 -3.79 14.43 0.54
N GLY A 377 -2.78 14.29 1.39
CA GLY A 377 -1.80 15.36 1.65
C GLY A 377 -1.04 15.79 0.38
N LEU A 378 -0.63 14.82 -0.44
CA LEU A 378 -0.01 15.10 -1.73
C LEU A 378 -0.99 15.73 -2.73
N PHE A 379 -2.22 15.24 -2.80
CA PHE A 379 -3.24 15.75 -3.72
C PHE A 379 -3.58 17.22 -3.45
N HIS A 380 -3.73 17.61 -2.18
CA HIS A 380 -3.97 19.01 -1.83
C HIS A 380 -2.68 19.85 -1.81
N GLY A 381 -1.52 19.21 -1.84
CA GLY A 381 -0.20 19.85 -1.83
C GLY A 381 0.09 20.50 -0.49
N LYS A 382 0.04 19.71 0.58
CA LYS A 382 0.45 20.15 1.91
C LYS A 382 1.78 19.51 2.28
N PRO A 383 2.79 20.29 2.73
CA PRO A 383 4.00 19.72 3.27
C PRO A 383 3.70 19.02 4.61
N MET A 384 4.45 17.97 4.89
CA MET A 384 4.10 17.03 5.95
C MET A 384 5.16 16.89 7.03
N LEU A 385 4.73 16.87 8.28
CA LEU A 385 5.48 16.18 9.33
C LEU A 385 4.93 14.76 9.38
N SER A 386 5.76 13.74 9.24
CA SER A 386 5.28 12.35 9.13
C SER A 386 5.85 11.47 10.23
N MET A 387 4.99 10.71 10.91
CA MET A 387 5.41 9.74 11.93
C MET A 387 4.78 8.38 11.64
N GLY A 388 5.53 7.52 10.95
CA GLY A 388 5.08 6.16 10.66
C GLY A 388 4.89 5.36 11.95
N ILE A 389 3.65 5.00 12.29
CA ILE A 389 3.37 4.25 13.52
C ILE A 389 3.48 2.75 13.26
N PHE A 390 2.83 2.24 12.22
CA PHE A 390 2.87 0.81 11.90
C PHE A 390 2.51 0.52 10.44
N SER A 391 2.72 -0.72 10.01
CA SER A 391 2.37 -1.24 8.68
C SER A 391 2.96 -0.38 7.55
N ASP A 392 2.15 -0.07 6.54
CA ASP A 392 2.50 0.73 5.36
C ASP A 392 2.99 2.14 5.70
N GLN A 393 2.56 2.69 6.83
CA GLN A 393 2.90 4.05 7.28
C GLN A 393 4.40 4.31 7.39
N ILE A 394 5.17 3.27 7.75
CA ILE A 394 6.63 3.36 7.90
C ILE A 394 7.26 3.58 6.52
N ALA A 395 6.93 2.72 5.55
CA ALA A 395 7.45 2.82 4.19
C ALA A 395 6.92 4.06 3.45
N ASN A 396 5.66 4.45 3.68
CA ASN A 396 5.09 5.70 3.16
C ASN A 396 5.83 6.93 3.71
N THR A 397 6.12 6.97 5.02
CA THR A 397 6.90 8.05 5.63
C THR A 397 8.27 8.20 4.98
N ALA A 398 8.99 7.08 4.80
CA ALA A 398 10.27 7.09 4.09
C ALA A 398 10.15 7.62 2.66
N ARG A 399 9.08 7.27 1.94
CA ARG A 399 8.80 7.75 0.58
C ARG A 399 8.43 9.23 0.51
N LEU A 400 7.65 9.73 1.47
CA LEU A 400 7.33 11.15 1.61
C LEU A 400 8.59 12.00 1.85
N VAL A 401 9.48 11.53 2.73
CA VAL A 401 10.79 12.16 2.97
C VAL A 401 11.65 12.11 1.71
N GLY A 402 11.74 10.95 1.05
CA GLY A 402 12.49 10.81 -0.22
C GLY A 402 11.93 11.65 -1.36
N GLY A 403 10.62 11.93 -1.35
CA GLY A 403 9.96 12.85 -2.28
C GLY A 403 10.24 14.33 -1.99
N GLY A 404 10.86 14.63 -0.83
CA GLY A 404 11.21 15.98 -0.39
C GLY A 404 10.01 16.82 0.05
N VAL A 405 8.92 16.17 0.46
CA VAL A 405 7.67 16.82 0.91
C VAL A 405 7.40 16.64 2.40
N ALA A 406 8.28 15.92 3.10
CA ALA A 406 8.11 15.66 4.51
C ALA A 406 9.42 15.59 5.29
N GLU A 407 9.31 15.86 6.60
CA GLU A 407 10.27 15.43 7.61
C GLU A 407 9.68 14.26 8.39
N SER A 408 10.51 13.30 8.78
CA SER A 408 10.06 12.18 9.62
C SER A 408 10.33 12.39 11.11
N LEU A 409 9.46 11.83 11.95
CA LEU A 409 9.70 11.61 13.37
C LEU A 409 9.77 10.11 13.67
N ASN A 410 10.69 9.71 14.53
CA ASN A 410 10.75 8.34 15.02
C ASN A 410 9.83 8.17 16.22
N LYS A 411 8.76 7.38 16.08
CA LYS A 411 7.74 7.19 17.12
C LYS A 411 8.28 6.75 18.49
N PHE A 412 9.44 6.09 18.56
CA PHE A 412 9.98 5.56 19.82
C PHE A 412 10.83 6.56 20.60
N HIS A 413 11.44 7.52 19.92
CA HIS A 413 12.47 8.37 20.54
C HIS A 413 12.45 9.82 20.07
N PHE A 414 11.38 10.26 19.38
CA PHE A 414 11.23 11.68 19.07
C PHE A 414 11.14 12.51 20.35
N THR A 415 11.55 13.78 20.24
CA THR A 415 11.46 14.77 21.32
C THR A 415 10.56 15.93 20.89
N SER A 416 10.08 16.73 21.86
CA SER A 416 9.36 17.97 21.56
C SER A 416 10.23 18.97 20.78
N GLU A 417 11.53 19.02 21.07
CA GLU A 417 12.52 19.83 20.33
C GLU A 417 12.64 19.38 18.87
N GLU A 418 12.74 18.08 18.62
CA GLU A 418 12.84 17.54 17.27
C GLU A 418 11.58 17.84 16.45
N LEU A 419 10.40 17.67 17.05
CA LEU A 419 9.13 18.03 16.43
C LEU A 419 9.10 19.52 16.06
N TYR A 420 9.38 20.39 17.03
CA TYR A 420 9.41 21.84 16.83
C TYR A 420 10.40 22.22 15.71
N THR A 421 11.63 21.71 15.77
CA THR A 421 12.69 22.05 14.80
C THR A 421 12.32 21.60 13.38
N LYS A 422 11.81 20.39 13.22
CA LYS A 422 11.41 19.86 11.90
C LYS A 422 10.17 20.56 11.35
N ALA A 423 9.16 20.80 12.18
CA ALA A 423 7.98 21.56 11.77
C ALA A 423 8.36 22.99 11.37
N LYS A 424 9.20 23.67 12.17
CA LYS A 424 9.73 25.00 11.85
C LYS A 424 10.45 25.01 10.51
N ARG A 425 11.33 24.03 10.25
CA ARG A 425 12.03 23.91 8.96
C ARG A 425 11.07 23.80 7.78
N ILE A 426 10.00 23.01 7.93
CA ILE A 426 8.95 22.86 6.91
C ILE A 426 8.21 24.19 6.68
N ILE A 427 7.81 24.86 7.77
CA ILE A 427 7.00 26.09 7.71
C ILE A 427 7.83 27.27 7.15
N GLU A 428 9.08 27.42 7.59
CA GLU A 428 9.95 28.50 7.15
C GLU A 428 10.43 28.31 5.70
N ASP A 429 10.61 27.06 5.26
CA ASP A 429 11.04 26.65 3.91
C ASP A 429 12.06 27.60 3.25
N LYS A 430 13.14 27.93 3.99
CA LYS A 430 14.06 29.03 3.63
C LYS A 430 14.68 28.91 2.23
N ASP A 431 14.81 27.68 1.72
CA ASP A 431 15.35 27.37 0.40
C ASP A 431 14.27 27.05 -0.66
N GLY A 432 12.98 27.15 -0.31
CA GLY A 432 11.83 26.86 -1.18
C GLY A 432 11.73 25.40 -1.61
N LEU A 433 12.39 24.48 -0.89
CA LEU A 433 12.47 23.08 -1.26
C LEU A 433 11.12 22.38 -1.09
N PHE A 434 10.45 22.60 0.04
CA PHE A 434 9.16 21.95 0.34
C PHE A 434 8.09 22.44 -0.62
N GLU A 435 7.95 23.76 -0.82
CA GLU A 435 6.99 24.35 -1.75
C GLU A 435 7.15 23.75 -3.17
N ARG A 436 8.39 23.74 -3.69
CA ARG A 436 8.69 23.19 -5.02
C ARG A 436 8.32 21.72 -5.14
N ASN A 437 8.69 20.89 -4.16
CA ASN A 437 8.47 19.45 -4.21
C ASN A 437 7.00 19.09 -4.01
N VAL A 438 6.32 19.80 -3.13
CA VAL A 438 4.88 19.65 -2.88
C VAL A 438 4.09 20.04 -4.13
N LEU A 439 4.43 21.15 -4.79
CA LEU A 439 3.80 21.54 -6.06
C LEU A 439 4.01 20.48 -7.15
N ARG A 440 5.23 19.92 -7.25
CA ARG A 440 5.56 18.84 -8.19
C ARG A 440 4.68 17.61 -7.93
N LEU A 441 4.62 17.12 -6.70
CA LEU A 441 3.85 15.93 -6.37
C LEU A 441 2.33 16.17 -6.42
N LYS A 442 1.85 17.37 -6.08
CA LYS A 442 0.44 17.78 -6.26
C LYS A 442 0.02 17.64 -7.71
N ARG A 443 0.79 18.21 -8.64
CA ARG A 443 0.50 18.12 -10.09
C ARG A 443 0.48 16.67 -10.57
N ILE A 444 1.42 15.85 -10.12
CA ILE A 444 1.47 14.42 -10.49
C ILE A 444 0.27 13.68 -9.88
N ALA A 445 -0.06 13.92 -8.62
CA ALA A 445 -1.20 13.30 -7.93
C ALA A 445 -2.54 13.60 -8.62
N HIS A 446 -2.77 14.85 -9.05
CA HIS A 446 -3.97 15.23 -9.81
C HIS A 446 -4.08 14.56 -11.20
N ILE A 447 -2.94 14.31 -11.86
CA ILE A 447 -2.94 13.57 -13.12
C ILE A 447 -3.18 12.09 -12.85
N ALA A 448 -2.50 11.54 -11.85
CA ALA A 448 -2.56 10.14 -11.50
C ALA A 448 -3.94 9.73 -10.94
N SER A 449 -4.67 10.62 -10.25
CA SER A 449 -5.99 10.33 -9.70
C SER A 449 -7.03 9.99 -10.76
N ARG A 450 -6.82 10.43 -12.01
CA ARG A 450 -7.67 10.09 -13.16
C ARG A 450 -7.52 8.63 -13.59
N ARG A 451 -6.45 7.94 -13.17
CA ARG A 451 -6.18 6.54 -13.52
C ARG A 451 -7.17 5.56 -12.89
N LYS A 452 -8.04 5.99 -11.97
CA LYS A 452 -9.21 5.18 -11.57
C LYS A 452 -10.09 4.79 -12.77
N HIS A 453 -10.18 5.64 -13.79
CA HIS A 453 -10.84 5.31 -15.06
C HIS A 453 -10.06 4.26 -15.86
N HIS A 454 -8.73 4.34 -15.87
CA HIS A 454 -7.90 3.29 -16.47
C HIS A 454 -8.04 1.95 -15.72
N GLY A 455 -8.15 1.99 -14.38
CA GLY A 455 -8.49 0.81 -13.59
C GLY A 455 -9.83 0.19 -14.02
N ALA A 456 -10.85 1.01 -14.27
CA ALA A 456 -12.12 0.55 -14.82
C ALA A 456 -12.00 -0.01 -16.25
N ASP A 457 -11.16 0.59 -17.12
CA ASP A 457 -10.88 0.05 -18.46
C ASP A 457 -10.30 -1.37 -18.36
N LEU A 458 -9.31 -1.59 -17.49
CA LEU A 458 -8.69 -2.89 -17.30
C LEU A 458 -9.65 -3.93 -16.71
N ILE A 459 -10.55 -3.49 -15.82
CA ILE A 459 -11.62 -4.33 -15.27
C ILE A 459 -12.54 -4.83 -16.39
N GLU A 460 -13.01 -3.93 -17.26
CA GLU A 460 -13.85 -4.28 -18.41
C GLU A 460 -13.10 -5.19 -19.39
N GLU A 461 -11.85 -4.86 -19.73
CA GLU A 461 -10.98 -5.69 -20.57
C GLU A 461 -10.83 -7.12 -20.03
N LEU A 462 -10.60 -7.27 -18.72
CA LEU A 462 -10.46 -8.59 -18.10
C LEU A 462 -11.78 -9.37 -18.07
N ILE A 463 -12.92 -8.70 -17.82
CA ILE A 463 -14.23 -9.36 -17.85
C ILE A 463 -14.51 -9.92 -19.25
N TYR A 464 -14.33 -9.11 -20.30
CA TYR A 464 -14.59 -9.54 -21.68
C TYR A 464 -13.61 -10.59 -22.16
N ASP A 465 -12.33 -10.47 -21.80
CA ASP A 465 -11.33 -11.52 -22.05
C ASP A 465 -11.76 -12.82 -21.38
N THR A 466 -12.14 -12.78 -20.10
CA THR A 466 -12.52 -13.98 -19.36
C THR A 466 -13.78 -14.64 -19.92
N GLU A 467 -14.77 -13.86 -20.35
CA GLU A 467 -15.98 -14.37 -20.99
C GLU A 467 -15.65 -15.13 -22.30
N LEU A 468 -14.78 -14.58 -23.14
CA LEU A 468 -14.54 -15.09 -24.50
C LEU A 468 -13.30 -15.99 -24.62
N ARG A 469 -12.47 -16.06 -23.57
CA ARG A 469 -11.30 -16.92 -23.49
C ARG A 469 -11.64 -18.36 -23.13
N TYR A 470 -12.84 -18.62 -22.61
CA TYR A 470 -13.31 -19.96 -22.31
C TYR A 470 -14.39 -20.42 -23.28
N GLN A 471 -14.26 -21.64 -23.77
CA GLN A 471 -15.27 -22.33 -24.57
C GLN A 471 -15.49 -23.72 -23.99
N ASP A 472 -16.73 -24.08 -23.67
CA ASP A 472 -17.10 -25.37 -23.05
C ASP A 472 -16.28 -25.70 -21.79
N GLY A 473 -16.00 -24.67 -20.98
CA GLY A 473 -15.19 -24.78 -19.75
C GLY A 473 -13.70 -24.96 -19.97
N LYS A 474 -13.20 -24.87 -21.22
CA LYS A 474 -11.78 -24.94 -21.55
C LYS A 474 -11.25 -23.58 -21.97
N GLU A 475 -10.10 -23.20 -21.44
CA GLU A 475 -9.36 -22.03 -21.89
C GLU A 475 -8.81 -22.27 -23.32
N ILE A 476 -9.23 -21.46 -24.29
CA ILE A 476 -8.85 -21.62 -25.70
C ILE A 476 -7.67 -20.74 -26.12
N ARG A 477 -7.27 -19.77 -25.30
CA ARG A 477 -6.11 -18.89 -25.51
C ARG A 477 -5.62 -18.36 -24.16
N PRO A 478 -4.36 -17.93 -24.04
CA PRO A 478 -3.90 -17.28 -22.81
C PRO A 478 -4.57 -15.93 -22.57
N MET A 479 -4.73 -15.54 -21.30
CA MET A 479 -5.15 -14.18 -20.91
C MET A 479 -4.21 -13.14 -21.51
N HIS A 480 -4.76 -12.11 -22.16
CA HIS A 480 -3.96 -11.13 -22.89
C HIS A 480 -3.06 -10.24 -22.01
N LEU A 481 -3.47 -9.96 -20.76
CA LEU A 481 -2.67 -9.18 -19.80
C LEU A 481 -1.58 -10.01 -19.09
N GLN A 482 -1.65 -11.33 -19.16
CA GLN A 482 -0.70 -12.20 -18.47
C GLN A 482 0.58 -12.40 -19.30
N THR A 483 1.73 -12.07 -18.71
CA THR A 483 3.02 -12.20 -19.38
C THR A 483 3.40 -13.67 -19.62
N ALA A 484 4.06 -13.96 -20.75
CA ALA A 484 4.34 -15.33 -21.17
C ALA A 484 5.21 -16.12 -20.18
N ASP A 485 6.11 -15.46 -19.44
CA ASP A 485 6.97 -16.07 -18.42
C ASP A 485 6.18 -16.70 -17.26
N MET A 486 4.95 -16.21 -16.99
CA MET A 486 4.07 -16.76 -15.96
C MET A 486 3.40 -18.07 -16.36
N ARG A 487 3.38 -18.38 -17.66
CA ARG A 487 2.67 -19.51 -18.25
C ARG A 487 3.62 -20.49 -18.95
N MET A 488 4.92 -20.42 -18.66
CA MET A 488 5.92 -21.34 -19.17
C MET A 488 6.88 -21.84 -18.07
N PRO A 489 7.59 -22.96 -18.28
CA PRO A 489 8.59 -23.43 -17.32
C PRO A 489 9.72 -22.42 -17.09
N LEU A 490 10.23 -22.36 -15.85
CA LEU A 490 11.22 -21.38 -15.41
C LEU A 490 12.51 -21.36 -16.26
N TYR A 491 12.97 -22.54 -16.72
CA TYR A 491 14.17 -22.64 -17.55
C TYR A 491 13.99 -21.97 -18.92
N LYS A 492 12.78 -21.99 -19.51
CA LYS A 492 12.47 -21.26 -20.75
C LYS A 492 12.32 -19.77 -20.50
N ALA A 493 11.57 -19.41 -19.44
CA ALA A 493 11.36 -18.02 -19.06
C ALA A 493 12.68 -17.26 -18.80
N ARG A 494 13.71 -17.97 -18.32
CA ARG A 494 15.04 -17.41 -18.03
C ARG A 494 16.10 -17.77 -19.08
N ASN A 495 15.73 -18.39 -20.20
CA ASN A 495 16.63 -18.84 -21.26
C ASN A 495 17.79 -19.72 -20.77
N TRP A 496 17.60 -20.46 -19.68
CA TRP A 496 18.63 -21.37 -19.13
C TRP A 496 18.96 -22.50 -20.09
N ASP A 497 17.98 -22.96 -20.85
CA ASP A 497 18.16 -23.92 -21.95
C ASP A 497 19.06 -23.35 -23.05
N LEU A 498 18.82 -22.11 -23.49
CA LEU A 498 19.67 -21.42 -24.48
C LEU A 498 21.08 -21.19 -23.94
N MET A 499 21.23 -20.79 -22.67
CA MET A 499 22.53 -20.64 -22.03
C MET A 499 23.28 -21.98 -21.95
N ALA A 500 22.59 -23.07 -21.63
CA ALA A 500 23.17 -24.40 -21.59
C ALA A 500 23.64 -24.86 -22.98
N VAL A 501 22.82 -24.65 -24.02
CA VAL A 501 23.23 -24.92 -25.42
C VAL A 501 24.45 -24.09 -25.79
N GLY A 502 24.45 -22.79 -25.51
CA GLY A 502 25.58 -21.90 -25.78
C GLY A 502 26.87 -22.33 -25.06
N ALA A 503 26.76 -22.72 -23.79
CA ALA A 503 27.90 -23.23 -23.02
C ALA A 503 28.47 -24.54 -23.63
N VAL A 504 27.60 -25.48 -24.01
CA VAL A 504 28.02 -26.72 -24.69
C VAL A 504 28.70 -26.41 -26.03
N THR A 505 28.16 -25.48 -26.81
CA THR A 505 28.76 -25.05 -28.08
C THR A 505 30.15 -24.45 -27.88
N ILE A 506 30.33 -23.56 -26.89
CA ILE A 506 31.63 -22.94 -26.58
C ILE A 506 32.65 -24.00 -26.13
N VAL A 507 32.25 -24.90 -25.22
CA VAL A 507 33.11 -25.98 -24.74
C VAL A 507 33.48 -26.92 -25.89
N GLY A 508 32.53 -27.28 -26.74
CA GLY A 508 32.75 -28.13 -27.92
C GLY A 508 33.72 -27.48 -28.92
N ALA A 509 33.50 -26.20 -29.27
CA ALA A 509 34.36 -25.47 -30.21
C ALA A 509 35.78 -25.27 -29.66
N THR A 510 35.90 -24.96 -28.36
CA THR A 510 37.20 -24.81 -27.68
C THR A 510 37.93 -26.15 -27.61
N GLY A 511 37.21 -27.23 -27.26
CA GLY A 511 37.75 -28.59 -27.24
C GLY A 511 38.22 -29.06 -28.61
N ALA A 512 37.43 -28.80 -29.67
CA ALA A 512 37.81 -29.11 -31.05
C ALA A 512 39.03 -28.31 -31.50
N SER A 513 39.07 -27.00 -31.21
CA SER A 513 40.22 -26.14 -31.53
C SER A 513 41.48 -26.58 -30.80
N PHE A 514 41.37 -26.96 -29.52
CA PHE A 514 42.48 -27.51 -28.74
C PHE A 514 42.95 -28.86 -29.30
N ALA A 515 42.03 -29.76 -29.67
CA ALA A 515 42.37 -31.04 -30.28
C ALA A 515 43.06 -30.87 -31.63
N LEU A 516 42.55 -30.00 -32.50
CA LEU A 516 43.16 -29.66 -33.79
C LEU A 516 44.52 -28.98 -33.61
N GLY A 517 44.65 -28.06 -32.66
CA GLY A 517 45.92 -27.43 -32.31
C GLY A 517 46.95 -28.44 -31.79
N LYS A 518 46.53 -29.38 -30.93
CA LYS A 518 47.37 -30.47 -30.44
C LYS A 518 47.80 -31.40 -31.58
N LEU A 519 46.89 -31.78 -32.47
CA LEU A 519 47.21 -32.59 -33.65
C LEU A 519 48.20 -31.87 -34.59
N GLY A 520 47.96 -30.58 -34.87
CA GLY A 520 48.88 -29.75 -35.65
C GLY A 520 50.25 -29.64 -35.00
N TRP A 521 50.32 -29.55 -33.66
CA TRP A 521 51.57 -29.56 -32.92
C TRP A 521 52.27 -30.91 -32.96
N THR A 522 51.57 -32.03 -32.74
CA THR A 522 52.17 -33.38 -32.77
C THR A 522 52.68 -33.76 -34.15
N HIS A 523 52.02 -33.27 -35.21
CA HIS A 523 52.45 -33.47 -36.60
C HIS A 523 53.29 -32.31 -37.16
N SER A 524 53.69 -31.35 -36.33
CA SER A 524 54.52 -30.22 -36.77
C SER A 524 55.89 -30.68 -37.26
N GLY A 525 56.47 -31.71 -36.63
CA GLY A 525 57.74 -32.31 -37.07
C GLY A 525 57.66 -32.89 -38.48
N ASP A 526 56.58 -33.62 -38.81
CA ASP A 526 56.36 -34.18 -40.15
C ASP A 526 56.14 -33.08 -41.20
N PHE A 527 55.44 -32.01 -40.83
CA PHE A 527 55.21 -30.84 -41.68
C PHE A 527 56.50 -30.06 -41.95
N PHE A 528 57.34 -29.82 -40.92
CA PHE A 528 58.63 -29.18 -41.09
C PHE A 528 59.61 -30.06 -41.89
N HIS A 529 59.60 -31.39 -41.68
CA HIS A 529 60.37 -32.33 -42.52
C HIS A 529 59.93 -32.31 -43.99
N TYR A 530 58.63 -32.27 -44.25
CA TYR A 530 58.07 -32.15 -45.60
C TYR A 530 58.47 -30.81 -46.26
N LEU A 531 58.33 -29.68 -45.56
CA LEU A 531 58.78 -28.37 -46.06
C LEU A 531 60.29 -28.33 -46.33
N HIS A 532 61.10 -28.92 -45.43
CA HIS A 532 62.55 -29.00 -45.63
C HIS A 532 62.93 -29.88 -46.82
N SER A 533 62.12 -30.90 -47.14
CA SER A 533 62.30 -31.72 -48.35
C SER A 533 61.97 -30.99 -49.66
N ILE A 534 61.07 -30.00 -49.61
CA ILE A 534 60.72 -29.15 -50.77
C ILE A 534 61.81 -28.10 -51.02
N TRP A 535 62.41 -27.53 -49.96
CA TRP A 535 63.49 -26.53 -50.06
C TRP A 535 64.89 -27.10 -50.39
N ARG A 536 65.04 -28.44 -50.41
CA ARG A 536 66.28 -29.15 -50.78
C ARG A 536 66.30 -29.67 -52.22
N LYS A 537 65.25 -29.42 -53.01
CA LYS A 537 65.29 -29.51 -54.48
C LYS A 537 65.59 -28.13 -55.04
#